data_AF-A0A962V0E2-F1
#
_entry.id   AF-A0A962V0E2-F1
#
_cell.length_a   1.000
_cell.length_b   1.000
_cell.length_c   1.000
_cell.angle_alpha   90.00
_cell.angle_beta   90.00
_cell.angle_gamma   90.00
#
_symmetry.space_group_name_H-M   'P 1'
#
loop_
_entity.id
_entity.type
_entity.pdbx_description
1 polymer ?
#
loop_
_entity_poly.entity_id
_entity_poly.type
_entity_poly.pdbx_seq_one_letter_code
_entity_poly.pdbx_strand_id
1 'polypeptide(L)' 'MLNDAYGLPVSTDSPAVVAAIDTFVEHFLGYGQQADAVLKAVEHDPECALAQACCAALYMFLEAPQAPQLARPYLAAA' A
#
# COMPACT_ATOMS: atom_id res chain seq x y z
N MET A 1 -6.21 -8.04 -13.76
CA MET A 1 -6.18 -6.59 -13.48
C MET A 1 -7.57 -6.15 -13.08
N LEU A 2 -7.65 -5.49 -11.94
CA LEU A 2 -8.85 -4.85 -11.41
C LEU A 2 -8.67 -3.32 -11.43
N ASN A 3 -9.68 -2.56 -11.03
CA ASN A 3 -9.61 -1.11 -10.93
C ASN A 3 -9.76 -0.68 -9.47
N ASP A 4 -9.05 0.38 -9.08
CA ASP A 4 -9.21 1.04 -7.79
C ASP A 4 -10.51 1.86 -7.71
N ALA A 5 -10.76 2.49 -6.56
CA ALA A 5 -11.93 3.34 -6.31
C ALA A 5 -12.04 4.55 -7.26
N TYR A 6 -10.96 4.93 -7.96
CA TYR A 6 -10.90 6.04 -8.91
C TYR A 6 -10.96 5.57 -10.38
N GLY A 7 -11.11 4.26 -10.60
CA GLY A 7 -11.18 3.66 -11.93
C GLY A 7 -9.81 3.45 -12.59
N LEU A 8 -8.70 3.58 -11.86
CA LEU A 8 -7.36 3.33 -12.38
C LEU A 8 -7.02 1.83 -12.31
N PRO A 9 -6.35 1.28 -13.33
CA PRO A 9 -6.00 -0.14 -13.34
C PRO A 9 -4.92 -0.46 -12.31
N VAL A 10 -5.10 -1.57 -11.59
CA VAL A 10 -4.15 -2.12 -10.63
C VAL A 10 -3.71 -3.52 -11.10
N SER A 11 -2.40 -3.75 -11.09
CA SER A 11 -1.74 -5.00 -11.54
C SER A 11 -1.90 -6.15 -10.54
N THR A 12 -3.14 -6.42 -10.12
CA THR A 12 -3.53 -7.57 -9.28
C THR A 12 -4.86 -8.14 -9.78
N ASP A 13 -5.12 -9.39 -9.43
CA ASP A 13 -6.42 -10.05 -9.60
C ASP A 13 -7.15 -10.24 -8.25
N SER A 14 -6.58 -9.74 -7.14
CA SER A 14 -7.14 -9.88 -5.80
C SER A 14 -8.01 -8.67 -5.43
N PRO A 15 -9.35 -8.83 -5.28
CA PRO A 15 -10.22 -7.74 -4.84
C PRO A 15 -9.89 -7.26 -3.42
N ALA A 16 -9.37 -8.15 -2.56
CA ALA A 16 -8.97 -7.81 -1.20
C ALA A 16 -7.76 -6.85 -1.19
N VAL A 17 -6.82 -7.03 -2.12
CA VAL A 17 -5.65 -6.14 -2.28
C VAL A 17 -6.09 -4.78 -2.78
N VAL A 18 -7.00 -4.73 -3.76
CA VAL A 18 -7.59 -3.47 -4.24
C VAL A 18 -8.30 -2.72 -3.11
N ALA A 19 -9.17 -3.40 -2.36
CA ALA A 19 -9.88 -2.78 -1.25
C ALA A 19 -8.94 -2.25 -0.16
N ALA A 20 -7.82 -2.92 0.10
CA ALA A 20 -6.81 -2.45 1.05
C ALA A 20 -6.01 -1.24 0.53
N ILE A 21 -5.73 -1.17 -0.78
CA ILE A 21 -5.15 0.03 -1.42
C ILE A 21 -6.12 1.21 -1.31
N ASP A 22 -7.40 0.99 -1.60
CA ASP A 22 -8.43 2.03 -1.48
C ASP A 22 -8.55 2.52 -0.03
N THR A 23 -8.57 1.60 0.94
CA THR A 23 -8.57 1.93 2.37
C THR A 23 -7.32 2.73 2.76
N PHE A 24 -6.14 2.35 2.25
CA PHE A 24 -4.93 3.12 2.47
C PHE A 24 -5.08 4.54 1.92
N VAL A 25 -5.49 4.72 0.67
CA VAL A 25 -5.59 6.06 0.06
C VAL A 25 -6.58 6.95 0.82
N GLU A 26 -7.76 6.42 1.16
CA GLU A 26 -8.78 7.15 1.91
C GLU A 26 -8.26 7.58 3.28
N HIS A 27 -7.70 6.65 4.06
CA HIS A 27 -7.27 6.95 5.43
C HIS A 27 -5.94 7.71 5.47
N PHE A 28 -5.03 7.48 4.54
CA PHE A 28 -3.75 8.17 4.51
C PHE A 28 -3.92 9.65 4.14
N LEU A 29 -4.74 9.95 3.13
CA LEU A 29 -5.02 11.34 2.73
C LEU A 29 -6.03 12.02 3.66
N GLY A 30 -6.99 11.25 4.21
CA GLY A 30 -8.02 11.75 5.11
C GLY A 30 -7.61 11.84 6.58
N TYR A 31 -6.35 11.54 6.93
CA TYR A 31 -5.88 11.44 8.33
C TYR A 31 -6.69 10.46 9.19
N GLY A 32 -7.15 9.36 8.59
CA GLY A 32 -7.84 8.26 9.25
C GLY A 32 -6.88 7.29 9.95
N GLN A 33 -7.46 6.28 10.62
CA GLN A 33 -6.71 5.37 11.50
C GLN A 33 -6.33 4.01 10.86
N GLN A 34 -6.60 3.80 9.56
CA GLN A 34 -6.50 2.49 8.91
C GLN A 34 -5.57 2.48 7.69
N ALA A 35 -4.62 3.42 7.62
CA ALA A 35 -3.61 3.43 6.56
C ALA A 35 -2.68 2.20 6.62
N ASP A 36 -2.59 1.51 7.76
CA ASP A 36 -1.85 0.26 7.90
C ASP A 36 -2.49 -0.94 7.17
N ALA A 37 -3.71 -0.80 6.61
CA ALA A 37 -4.39 -1.86 5.86
C ALA A 37 -3.55 -2.44 4.72
N VAL A 38 -2.71 -1.62 4.08
CA VAL A 38 -1.88 -2.04 2.96
C VAL A 38 -0.76 -3.02 3.36
N LEU A 39 -0.36 -3.05 4.63
CA LEU A 39 0.60 -4.04 5.14
C LEU A 39 0.07 -5.48 5.00
N LYS A 40 -1.25 -5.68 5.15
CA LYS A 40 -1.88 -6.99 4.92
C LYS A 40 -2.09 -7.28 3.43
N ALA A 41 -2.14 -6.25 2.59
CA ALA A 41 -2.31 -6.41 1.15
C ALA A 41 -1.10 -7.11 0.54
N VAL A 42 0.11 -6.68 0.92
CA VAL A 42 1.36 -7.30 0.45
C VAL A 42 1.58 -8.71 1.01
N GLU A 43 0.94 -9.09 2.11
CA GLU A 43 0.91 -10.49 2.58
C GLU A 43 0.04 -11.37 1.67
N HIS A 44 -1.02 -10.81 1.07
CA HIS A 44 -1.94 -11.52 0.18
C HIS A 44 -1.44 -11.58 -1.26
N ASP A 45 -0.83 -10.52 -1.76
CA ASP A 45 -0.24 -10.43 -3.08
C ASP A 45 1.10 -9.69 -3.04
N PRO A 46 2.20 -10.41 -2.76
CA PRO A 46 3.53 -9.83 -2.67
C PRO A 46 4.03 -9.21 -3.99
N GLU A 47 3.46 -9.60 -5.13
CA GLU A 47 3.88 -9.14 -6.46
C GLU A 47 3.14 -7.86 -6.89
N CYS A 48 2.15 -7.40 -6.12
CA CYS A 48 1.40 -6.18 -6.43
C CYS A 48 2.27 -4.94 -6.16
N ALA A 49 2.91 -4.43 -7.22
CA ALA A 49 3.79 -3.26 -7.18
C ALA A 49 3.16 -2.03 -6.50
N LEU A 50 1.87 -1.77 -6.73
CA LEU A 50 1.18 -0.64 -6.12
C LEU A 50 1.02 -0.82 -4.60
N ALA A 51 0.67 -2.02 -4.14
CA ALA A 51 0.59 -2.31 -2.70
C ALA A 51 1.96 -2.18 -2.03
N GLN A 52 3.03 -2.66 -2.66
CA GLN A 52 4.40 -2.50 -2.20
C GLN A 52 4.81 -1.03 -2.10
N ALA A 53 4.51 -0.22 -3.13
CA ALA A 53 4.77 1.21 -3.12
C ALA A 53 4.01 1.94 -1.99
N CYS A 54 2.74 1.60 -1.76
CA CYS A 54 1.94 2.16 -0.67
C CYS A 54 2.52 1.79 0.72
N CYS A 55 2.97 0.56 0.94
CA CYS A 55 3.68 0.16 2.17
C CYS A 55 4.97 0.99 2.38
N ALA A 56 5.77 1.16 1.32
CA ALA A 56 6.98 1.98 1.40
C ALA A 56 6.64 3.44 1.76
N ALA A 57 5.60 4.01 1.15
CA ALA A 57 5.14 5.36 1.43
C ALA A 57 4.68 5.49 2.90
N LEU A 58 3.89 4.55 3.40
CA LEU A 58 3.44 4.53 4.81
C LEU A 58 4.62 4.67 5.77
N TYR A 59 5.69 3.89 5.58
CA TYR A 59 6.89 4.00 6.42
C TYR A 59 7.60 5.34 6.24
N MET A 60 7.84 5.78 5.01
CA MET A 60 8.58 7.02 4.74
C MET A 60 7.93 8.27 5.35
N PHE A 61 6.60 8.27 5.50
CA PHE A 61 5.86 9.37 6.13
C PHE A 61 5.82 9.33 7.67
N LEU A 62 6.42 8.32 8.32
CA LEU A 62 6.55 8.30 9.78
C LEU A 62 7.57 9.32 10.32
N GLU A 63 8.40 9.89 9.45
CA GLU A 63 9.50 10.82 9.80
C GLU A 63 10.46 10.28 10.89
N ALA A 64 10.49 8.96 11.07
CA ALA A 64 11.34 8.30 12.05
C ALA A 64 12.72 7.96 11.45
N PRO A 65 13.83 8.01 12.22
CA PRO A 65 15.15 7.64 11.73
C PRO A 65 15.24 6.23 11.11
N GLN A 66 14.44 5.31 11.63
CA GLN A 66 14.37 3.92 11.16
C GLN A 66 13.46 3.71 9.94
N ALA A 67 12.61 4.68 9.60
CA ALA A 67 11.62 4.54 8.54
C ALA A 67 12.21 4.17 7.17
N PRO A 68 13.32 4.77 6.71
CA PRO A 68 13.92 4.39 5.42
C PRO A 68 14.39 2.93 5.38
N GLN A 69 14.85 2.37 6.50
CA GLN A 69 15.23 0.96 6.54
C GLN A 69 14.02 0.04 6.49
N LEU A 70 12.91 0.43 7.14
CA LEU A 70 11.65 -0.31 7.12
C LEU A 70 10.95 -0.26 5.75
N ALA A 71 11.07 0.85 5.01
CA ALA A 71 10.50 0.99 3.67
C ALA A 71 11.25 0.18 2.59
N ARG A 72 12.55 -0.07 2.81
CA ARG A 72 13.46 -0.67 1.82
C ARG A 72 13.02 -2.01 1.23
N PRO A 73 12.52 -3.01 2.00
CA PRO A 73 12.05 -4.26 1.41
C PRO A 73 10.89 -4.04 0.43
N TYR A 74 9.95 -3.16 0.76
CA TYR A 74 8.80 -2.86 -0.10
C TYR A 74 9.23 -2.10 -1.37
N LEU A 75 10.16 -1.16 -1.26
CA LEU A 75 10.73 -0.47 -2.43
C LEU A 75 11.48 -1.41 -3.39
N ALA A 76 12.07 -2.49 -2.88
CA ALA A 76 12.78 -3.47 -3.70
C ALA A 76 11.83 -4.46 -4.40
N ALA A 77 10.60 -4.60 -3.89
CA ALA A 77 9.57 -5.51 -4.39
C ALA A 77 8.50 -4.80 -5.25
N ALA A 78 8.53 -3.47 -5.33
CA ALA A 78 7.65 -2.65 -6.17
C ALA A 78 8.16 -2.57 -7.61
#